data_AF-A0A9E3QKI3-F1
#
_entry.id   AF-A0A9E3QKI3-F1
#
_cell.length_a   1.000
_cell.length_b   1.000
_cell.length_c   1.000
_cell.angle_alpha   90.00
_cell.angle_beta   90.00
_cell.angle_gamma   90.00
#
_symmetry.space_group_name_H-M   'P 1'
#
loop_
_entity.id
_entity.type
_entity.pdbx_description
1 polymer ?
#
loop_
_entity_poly.entity_id
_entity_poly.type
_entity_poly.pdbx_seq_one_letter_code
_entity_poly.pdbx_strand_id
1 'polypeptide(L)'
;PGPDGLSFVRVPASEEGAGYFIATTETTNEQVSKHLKDYDPKAGRSDEFALEDPTQPALNLTPQRANEYLAALGQSDPSGVSYRLPTKTEWLRAARAGRTTAFWWGDEPTHPEGANFLGPEPALEADTTAPSRPARRSPGFQPNPWGLYHTFGNIAEWASDPAGGFVRLGGHFRTEPASPLPEIAVEEADALGPDPYVGLRPAFDLSAEQGANLVRRALRTDPGLAGVQTRFDPDRATVTLTGTVADSRLRGRADDLLRPLWFLAAVENQLVTPTMPSGRLATLGAPVERPRRIAPLGRIFDEVPLAVHWSSPLPVLGSEWWVNVYPGAGGHFAHVLVERQPDASGRVTVLLDRSKLPVGAPASVALSLGGPAPTPQDPRIVSNILPLPKV
;
A
#
# COMPACT_ATOMS: atom_id res chain seq x y z
N PRO A 1 -2.90 -1.49 7.88
CA PRO A 1 -2.36 -2.51 8.80
C PRO A 1 -1.45 -3.42 8.00
N GLY A 2 -0.33 -3.86 8.58
CA GLY A 2 0.57 -4.85 7.98
C GLY A 2 0.03 -6.28 8.08
N PRO A 3 0.87 -7.29 7.82
CA PRO A 3 0.44 -8.69 7.88
C PRO A 3 -0.07 -9.04 9.28
N ASP A 4 -1.07 -9.93 9.33
CA ASP A 4 -1.74 -10.38 10.55
C ASP A 4 -2.25 -9.25 11.47
N GLY A 5 -2.55 -8.08 10.90
CA GLY A 5 -3.03 -6.93 11.66
C GLY A 5 -1.94 -6.19 12.45
N LEU A 6 -0.67 -6.58 12.30
CA LEU A 6 0.46 -5.87 12.89
C LEU A 6 0.48 -4.42 12.42
N SER A 7 0.91 -3.54 13.30
CA SER A 7 1.16 -2.12 12.99
C SER A 7 2.61 -1.83 13.28
N PHE A 8 3.22 -0.98 12.47
CA PHE A 8 4.65 -0.67 12.55
C PHE A 8 4.84 0.83 12.62
N VAL A 9 5.89 1.22 13.31
CA VAL A 9 6.38 2.60 13.34
C VAL A 9 7.78 2.65 12.74
N ARG A 10 8.08 3.77 12.09
CA ARG A 10 9.40 4.04 11.55
C ARG A 10 10.24 4.69 12.64
N VAL A 11 11.28 4.00 13.08
CA VAL A 11 12.34 4.58 13.90
C VAL A 11 13.29 5.36 12.98
N PRO A 12 13.50 6.67 13.21
CA PRO A 12 14.33 7.48 12.34
C PRO A 12 15.80 7.06 12.41
N ALA A 13 16.56 7.34 11.35
CA ALA A 13 18.01 7.21 11.40
C ALA A 13 18.61 8.18 12.43
N SER A 14 19.73 7.79 13.03
CA SER A 14 20.48 8.63 13.97
C SER A 14 21.96 8.26 13.92
N GLU A 15 22.80 8.92 14.71
CA GLU A 15 24.22 8.55 14.86
C GLU A 15 24.41 7.11 15.34
N GLU A 16 23.43 6.55 16.07
CA GLU A 16 23.43 5.17 16.59
C GLU A 16 23.00 4.12 15.55
N GLY A 17 22.64 4.52 14.32
CA GLY A 17 22.35 3.58 13.24
C GLY A 17 21.26 4.03 12.25
N ALA A 18 21.08 3.21 11.22
CA ALA A 18 20.06 3.42 10.18
C ALA A 18 18.63 3.45 10.76
N GLY A 19 17.71 4.00 9.97
CA GLY A 19 16.28 3.95 10.26
C GLY A 19 15.69 2.61 9.84
N TYR A 20 14.74 2.11 10.62
CA TYR A 20 14.12 0.80 10.44
C TYR A 20 12.68 0.83 10.92
N PHE A 21 11.91 -0.21 10.62
CA PHE A 21 10.53 -0.34 11.07
C PHE A 21 10.45 -1.39 12.17
N ILE A 22 9.61 -1.14 13.17
CA ILE A 22 9.41 -2.05 14.29
C ILE A 22 7.93 -2.08 14.69
N ALA A 23 7.45 -3.27 15.07
CA ALA A 23 6.06 -3.45 15.44
C ALA A 23 5.70 -2.62 16.69
N THR A 24 4.51 -2.03 16.69
CA THR A 24 4.05 -1.15 17.79
C THR A 24 3.80 -1.89 19.10
N THR A 25 3.67 -3.22 19.05
CA THR A 25 3.36 -4.09 20.18
C THR A 25 4.19 -5.37 20.07
N GLU A 26 4.28 -6.12 21.16
CA GLU A 26 4.70 -7.53 21.11
C GLU A 26 3.81 -8.31 20.13
N THR A 27 4.35 -9.40 19.56
CA THR A 27 3.54 -10.34 18.78
C THR A 27 2.60 -11.11 19.71
N THR A 28 1.34 -11.25 19.32
CA THR A 28 0.31 -11.94 20.12
C THR A 28 0.29 -13.45 19.91
N ASN A 29 -0.34 -14.17 20.84
CA ASN A 29 -0.64 -15.60 20.71
C ASN A 29 -1.35 -15.91 19.39
N GLU A 30 -2.40 -15.16 19.04
CA GLU A 30 -3.16 -15.39 17.79
C GLU A 30 -2.27 -15.27 16.56
N GLN A 31 -1.36 -14.29 16.56
CA GLN A 31 -0.44 -14.07 15.45
C GLN A 31 0.55 -15.22 15.30
N VAL A 32 1.17 -15.69 16.39
CA VAL A 32 2.10 -16.82 16.32
C VAL A 32 1.40 -18.11 15.89
N SER A 33 0.22 -18.42 16.44
CA SER A 33 -0.55 -19.63 16.09
C SER A 33 -1.02 -19.65 14.62
N LYS A 34 -1.03 -18.52 13.91
CA LYS A 34 -1.30 -18.50 12.45
C LYS A 34 -0.20 -19.20 11.66
N HIS A 35 1.05 -19.15 12.12
CA HIS A 35 2.21 -19.66 11.40
C HIS A 35 2.85 -20.87 12.07
N LEU A 36 2.91 -20.91 13.39
CA LEU A 36 3.47 -22.01 14.18
C LEU A 36 2.32 -22.80 14.83
N LYS A 37 1.92 -23.93 14.23
CA LYS A 37 0.72 -24.69 14.63
C LYS A 37 0.88 -25.51 15.91
N ASP A 38 2.12 -25.81 16.25
CA ASP A 38 2.54 -26.47 17.48
C ASP A 38 2.87 -25.46 18.60
N TYR A 39 2.61 -24.17 18.39
CA TYR A 39 2.82 -23.14 19.41
C TYR A 39 1.84 -23.32 20.57
N ASP A 40 2.40 -23.43 21.78
CA ASP A 40 1.68 -23.45 23.04
C ASP A 40 2.43 -22.58 24.08
N PRO A 41 1.84 -21.45 24.53
CA PRO A 41 2.45 -20.60 25.55
C PRO A 41 2.66 -21.31 26.90
N LYS A 42 2.00 -22.45 27.15
CA LYS A 42 2.11 -23.26 28.37
C LYS A 42 3.03 -24.48 28.25
N ALA A 43 3.60 -24.76 27.08
CA ALA A 43 4.43 -25.94 26.89
C ALA A 43 5.60 -25.98 27.89
N GLY A 44 5.69 -27.07 28.67
CA GLY A 44 6.76 -27.29 29.63
C GLY A 44 6.68 -26.43 30.90
N ARG A 45 5.55 -25.75 31.14
CA ARG A 45 5.34 -24.87 32.30
C ARG A 45 4.48 -25.55 33.37
N SER A 46 4.70 -25.16 34.63
CA SER A 46 3.98 -25.70 35.80
C SER A 46 3.22 -24.64 36.60
N ASP A 47 3.31 -23.36 36.21
CA ASP A 47 2.51 -22.28 36.79
C ASP A 47 1.06 -22.28 36.28
N GLU A 48 0.16 -21.70 37.07
CA GLU A 48 -1.28 -21.65 36.79
C GLU A 48 -1.72 -20.36 36.07
N PHE A 49 -0.79 -19.57 35.53
CA PHE A 49 -1.13 -18.29 34.90
C PHE A 49 -1.97 -18.48 33.63
N ALA A 50 -2.99 -17.64 33.44
CA ALA A 50 -3.78 -17.59 32.21
C ALA A 50 -3.05 -16.73 31.18
N LEU A 51 -2.33 -17.40 30.27
CA LEU A 51 -1.41 -16.80 29.29
C LEU A 51 -1.79 -17.13 27.84
N GLU A 52 -2.90 -17.84 27.64
CA GLU A 52 -3.35 -18.34 26.34
C GLU A 52 -4.32 -17.40 25.61
N ASP A 53 -4.67 -16.24 26.19
CA ASP A 53 -5.61 -15.33 25.53
C ASP A 53 -5.04 -14.92 24.16
N PRO A 54 -5.82 -14.97 23.06
CA PRO A 54 -5.34 -14.67 21.73
C PRO A 54 -4.68 -13.27 21.60
N THR A 55 -5.07 -12.32 22.45
CA THR A 55 -4.60 -10.93 22.43
C THR A 55 -3.41 -10.66 23.36
N GLN A 56 -3.07 -11.61 24.24
CA GLN A 56 -1.86 -11.56 25.06
C GLN A 56 -0.61 -11.77 24.21
N PRO A 57 0.57 -11.27 24.66
CA PRO A 57 1.82 -11.50 23.97
C PRO A 57 2.15 -12.98 23.93
N ALA A 58 2.61 -13.43 22.77
CA ALA A 58 3.19 -14.75 22.62
C ALA A 58 4.51 -14.80 23.40
N LEU A 59 4.58 -15.73 24.34
CA LEU A 59 5.75 -16.04 25.15
C LEU A 59 6.15 -17.51 25.00
N ASN A 60 7.16 -17.94 25.76
CA ASN A 60 7.73 -19.28 25.67
C ASN A 60 8.32 -19.58 24.27
N LEU A 61 8.90 -18.55 23.65
CA LEU A 61 9.55 -18.66 22.35
C LEU A 61 11.05 -18.60 22.54
N THR A 62 11.78 -19.57 22.00
CA THR A 62 13.23 -19.48 21.86
C THR A 62 13.58 -18.52 20.71
N PRO A 63 14.80 -17.98 20.63
CA PRO A 63 15.23 -17.19 19.48
C PRO A 63 15.02 -17.90 18.13
N GLN A 64 15.26 -19.22 18.09
CA GLN A 64 15.00 -20.04 16.92
C GLN A 64 13.52 -20.01 16.52
N ARG A 65 12.61 -20.28 17.47
CA ARG A 65 11.16 -20.26 17.22
C ARG A 65 10.66 -18.87 16.82
N ALA A 66 11.20 -17.82 17.43
CA ALA A 66 10.92 -16.44 17.04
C ALA A 66 11.34 -16.17 15.58
N ASN A 67 12.52 -16.62 15.17
CA ASN A 67 12.99 -16.49 13.78
C ASN A 67 12.19 -17.35 12.79
N GLU A 68 11.76 -18.55 13.18
CA GLU A 68 10.86 -19.39 12.37
C GLU A 68 9.54 -18.66 12.09
N TYR A 69 8.94 -18.04 13.12
CA TYR A 69 7.76 -17.21 12.97
C TYR A 69 8.00 -16.02 12.03
N LEU A 70 9.09 -15.27 12.22
CA LEU A 70 9.41 -14.10 11.39
C LEU A 70 9.63 -14.46 9.91
N ALA A 71 10.25 -15.61 9.65
CA ALA A 71 10.41 -16.14 8.30
C ALA A 71 9.05 -16.49 7.66
N ALA A 72 8.16 -17.16 8.41
CA ALA A 72 6.82 -17.50 7.95
C ALA A 72 5.96 -16.25 7.71
N LEU A 73 6.04 -15.25 8.60
CA LEU A 73 5.39 -13.95 8.44
C LEU A 73 5.80 -13.29 7.12
N GLY A 74 7.11 -13.24 6.84
CA GLY A 74 7.63 -12.66 5.58
C GLY A 74 7.20 -13.43 4.33
N GLN A 75 7.12 -14.76 4.40
CA GLN A 75 6.60 -15.58 3.29
C GLN A 75 5.11 -15.33 3.02
N SER A 76 4.34 -15.02 4.06
CA SER A 76 2.90 -14.73 3.94
C SER A 76 2.59 -13.30 3.52
N ASP A 77 3.55 -12.37 3.67
CA ASP A 77 3.32 -10.96 3.41
C ASP A 77 3.40 -10.65 1.89
N PRO A 78 2.29 -10.23 1.26
CA PRO A 78 2.27 -9.92 -0.17
C PRO A 78 3.16 -8.74 -0.55
N SER A 79 3.58 -7.91 0.41
CA SER A 79 4.51 -6.82 0.18
C SER A 79 5.94 -7.30 -0.12
N GLY A 80 6.27 -8.53 0.27
CA GLY A 80 7.60 -9.11 0.09
C GLY A 80 8.66 -8.59 1.06
N VAL A 81 8.24 -7.97 2.17
CA VAL A 81 9.12 -7.56 3.27
C VAL A 81 9.65 -8.79 4.03
N SER A 82 10.94 -8.76 4.36
CA SER A 82 11.58 -9.75 5.23
C SER A 82 11.66 -9.23 6.65
N TYR A 83 11.16 -10.02 7.61
CA TYR A 83 11.18 -9.66 9.04
C TYR A 83 12.34 -10.32 9.77
N ARG A 84 12.77 -9.68 10.85
CA ARG A 84 13.83 -10.13 11.75
C ARG A 84 13.56 -9.68 13.19
N LEU A 85 14.31 -10.24 14.13
CA LEU A 85 14.45 -9.64 15.45
C LEU A 85 15.15 -8.27 15.32
N PRO A 86 14.79 -7.28 16.15
CA PRO A 86 15.60 -6.09 16.28
C PRO A 86 16.98 -6.46 16.82
N THR A 87 18.00 -5.68 16.50
CA THR A 87 19.26 -5.74 17.23
C THR A 87 19.08 -5.12 18.62
N LYS A 88 19.96 -5.43 19.56
CA LYS A 88 19.99 -4.81 20.89
C LYS A 88 19.90 -3.28 20.83
N THR A 89 20.75 -2.66 20.00
CA THR A 89 20.80 -1.21 19.83
C THR A 89 19.50 -0.66 19.25
N GLU A 90 18.91 -1.32 18.26
CA GLU A 90 17.62 -0.92 17.70
C GLU A 90 16.54 -0.99 18.77
N TRP A 91 16.40 -2.12 19.46
CA TRP A 91 15.39 -2.28 20.50
C TRP A 91 15.49 -1.18 21.57
N LEU A 92 16.69 -0.89 22.07
CA LEU A 92 16.92 0.18 23.06
C LEU A 92 16.55 1.58 22.52
N ARG A 93 16.89 1.87 21.26
CA ARG A 93 16.50 3.12 20.60
C ARG A 93 14.98 3.25 20.52
N ALA A 94 14.30 2.19 20.09
CA ALA A 94 12.85 2.14 20.01
C ALA A 94 12.19 2.31 21.39
N ALA A 95 12.71 1.63 22.41
CA ALA A 95 12.19 1.67 23.77
C ALA A 95 12.31 3.08 24.41
N ARG A 96 13.45 3.75 24.20
CA ARG A 96 13.69 5.12 24.71
C ARG A 96 12.96 6.19 23.93
N ALA A 97 12.68 5.98 22.64
CA ALA A 97 11.97 6.93 21.78
C ALA A 97 12.50 8.38 21.86
N GLY A 98 13.82 8.53 21.80
CA GLY A 98 14.52 9.82 21.85
C GLY A 98 14.73 10.40 23.26
N ARG A 99 14.40 9.66 24.32
CA ARG A 99 14.66 10.06 25.70
C ARG A 99 16.05 9.62 26.15
N THR A 100 16.68 10.44 27.00
CA THR A 100 17.97 10.16 27.65
C THR A 100 17.80 9.65 29.09
N THR A 101 16.58 9.61 29.60
CA THR A 101 16.21 9.09 30.92
C THR A 101 16.24 7.55 30.94
N ALA A 102 16.23 6.96 32.14
CA ALA A 102 16.26 5.51 32.30
C ALA A 102 15.10 4.80 31.57
N PHE A 103 13.89 5.35 31.69
CA PHE A 103 12.69 4.92 31.01
C PHE A 103 12.18 6.04 30.10
N TRP A 104 11.29 5.73 29.15
CA TRP A 104 10.73 6.76 28.28
C TRP A 104 9.83 7.77 29.03
N TRP A 105 9.33 7.40 30.21
CA TRP A 105 8.52 8.25 31.09
C TRP A 105 9.31 9.03 32.15
N GLY A 106 10.61 8.76 32.32
CA GLY A 106 11.45 9.41 33.34
C GLY A 106 12.49 8.48 33.93
N ASP A 107 13.11 8.91 35.03
CA ASP A 107 14.14 8.12 35.73
C ASP A 107 13.57 7.23 36.84
N GLU A 108 12.32 7.51 37.26
CA GLU A 108 11.66 6.75 38.31
C GLU A 108 11.19 5.38 37.80
N PRO A 109 11.62 4.27 38.45
CA PRO A 109 11.23 2.92 38.05
C PRO A 109 9.75 2.62 38.28
N THR A 110 9.09 3.34 39.18
CA THR A 110 7.68 3.13 39.52
C THR A 110 6.78 4.16 38.83
N HIS A 111 6.45 3.91 37.57
CA HIS A 111 5.27 4.53 36.94
C HIS A 111 4.20 3.47 36.70
N PRO A 112 3.27 3.24 37.64
CA PRO A 112 2.28 2.16 37.56
C PRO A 112 1.32 2.27 36.35
N GLU A 113 1.32 3.40 35.64
CA GLU A 113 0.47 3.61 34.45
C GLU A 113 1.19 3.41 33.10
N GLY A 114 2.46 2.96 33.11
CA GLY A 114 3.29 2.87 31.90
C GLY A 114 3.74 1.46 31.49
N ALA A 115 3.80 0.52 32.44
CA ALA A 115 4.45 -0.79 32.24
C ALA A 115 3.90 -1.86 33.19
N ASN A 116 3.91 -3.13 32.74
CA ASN A 116 3.46 -4.27 33.51
C ASN A 116 4.69 -4.98 34.14
N PHE A 117 5.04 -4.65 35.39
CA PHE A 117 6.15 -5.22 36.15
C PHE A 117 5.65 -5.84 37.46
N LEU A 118 6.54 -6.55 38.17
CA LEU A 118 6.23 -7.04 39.52
C LEU A 118 6.05 -5.86 40.48
N GLY A 119 4.88 -5.73 41.10
CA GLY A 119 4.53 -4.64 42.01
C GLY A 119 4.06 -5.12 43.39
N PRO A 120 4.02 -4.23 44.41
CA PRO A 120 3.60 -4.57 45.78
C PRO A 120 2.08 -4.66 45.98
N GLU A 121 1.28 -4.31 44.98
CA GLU A 121 -0.19 -4.23 45.06
C GLU A 121 -0.85 -5.44 44.39
N PRO A 122 -1.84 -6.10 45.01
CA PRO A 122 -2.63 -7.18 44.42
C PRO A 122 -3.64 -6.70 43.34
N ALA A 123 -3.45 -5.50 42.79
CA ALA A 123 -4.46 -4.75 42.02
C ALA A 123 -4.31 -4.81 40.48
N LEU A 124 -3.35 -5.56 39.95
CA LEU A 124 -3.49 -6.16 38.62
C LEU A 124 -4.07 -7.55 38.87
N GLU A 125 -5.34 -7.79 38.54
CA GLU A 125 -6.15 -8.95 38.99
C GLU A 125 -5.63 -10.36 38.59
N ALA A 126 -4.40 -10.50 38.07
CA ALA A 126 -3.58 -11.70 38.21
C ALA A 126 -2.11 -11.34 37.89
N ASP A 127 -1.16 -12.05 38.49
CA ASP A 127 0.24 -12.14 38.07
C ASP A 127 0.34 -12.67 36.62
N THR A 128 -0.10 -11.90 35.62
CA THR A 128 -0.24 -12.34 34.23
C THR A 128 0.08 -11.22 33.23
N THR A 129 0.19 -11.57 31.96
CA THR A 129 0.43 -10.61 30.87
C THR A 129 -0.83 -9.82 30.53
N ALA A 130 -0.65 -8.56 30.15
CA ALA A 130 -1.68 -7.72 29.58
C ALA A 130 -1.79 -7.96 28.06
N PRO A 131 -2.95 -7.68 27.42
CA PRO A 131 -3.06 -7.70 25.97
C PRO A 131 -2.02 -6.81 25.31
N SER A 132 -1.34 -7.30 24.26
CA SER A 132 -0.26 -6.55 23.59
C SER A 132 -0.72 -5.19 23.06
N ARG A 133 -2.01 -5.05 22.73
CA ARG A 133 -2.65 -3.78 22.37
C ARG A 133 -3.72 -3.41 23.41
N PRO A 134 -3.38 -2.60 24.43
CA PRO A 134 -4.34 -2.18 25.44
C PRO A 134 -5.43 -1.28 24.83
N ALA A 135 -6.63 -1.32 25.41
CA ALA A 135 -7.73 -0.45 24.98
C ALA A 135 -7.35 1.02 25.19
N ARG A 136 -7.58 1.89 24.18
CA ARG A 136 -7.24 3.33 24.23
C ARG A 136 -7.83 4.10 25.41
N ARG A 137 -8.85 3.56 26.08
CA ARG A 137 -9.54 4.14 27.24
C ARG A 137 -9.20 3.43 28.55
N SER A 138 -8.31 2.43 28.53
CA SER A 138 -7.83 1.82 29.76
C SER A 138 -6.81 2.77 30.40
N PRO A 139 -7.05 3.30 31.60
CA PRO A 139 -5.93 3.80 32.39
C PRO A 139 -4.94 2.63 32.57
N GLY A 140 -3.63 2.84 32.38
CA GLY A 140 -2.62 1.86 32.80
C GLY A 140 -1.49 1.51 31.82
N PHE A 141 -1.64 1.66 30.50
CA PHE A 141 -0.56 1.33 29.55
C PHE A 141 -0.50 2.33 28.38
N GLN A 142 0.26 3.40 28.56
CA GLN A 142 0.51 4.41 27.53
C GLN A 142 1.62 3.96 26.57
N PRO A 143 1.53 4.28 25.27
CA PRO A 143 2.65 4.08 24.38
C PRO A 143 3.76 5.10 24.68
N ASN A 144 4.99 4.76 24.33
CA ASN A 144 6.09 5.71 24.33
C ASN A 144 5.87 6.82 23.26
N PRO A 145 6.70 7.89 23.23
CA PRO A 145 6.56 9.00 22.27
C PRO A 145 6.54 8.61 20.79
N TRP A 146 7.01 7.42 20.42
CA TRP A 146 6.96 6.91 19.04
C TRP A 146 5.78 5.97 18.79
N GLY A 147 4.91 5.75 19.77
CA GLY A 147 3.71 4.94 19.62
C GLY A 147 3.89 3.45 19.92
N LEU A 148 5.00 3.05 20.55
CA LEU A 148 5.23 1.66 20.95
C LEU A 148 4.68 1.39 22.34
N TYR A 149 3.95 0.29 22.50
CA TYR A 149 3.47 -0.23 23.78
C TYR A 149 4.40 -1.30 24.32
N HIS A 150 4.39 -1.45 25.64
CA HIS A 150 5.08 -2.53 26.37
C HIS A 150 6.56 -2.67 26.00
N THR A 151 7.26 -1.57 25.71
CA THR A 151 8.72 -1.60 25.54
C THR A 151 9.45 -1.76 26.87
N PHE A 152 8.73 -1.77 27.99
CA PHE A 152 9.23 -2.08 29.33
C PHE A 152 8.12 -2.85 30.05
N GLY A 153 8.44 -4.01 30.61
CA GLY A 153 7.50 -4.92 31.25
C GLY A 153 6.63 -5.69 30.26
N ASN A 154 5.58 -6.33 30.78
CA ASN A 154 4.74 -7.32 30.13
C ASN A 154 5.52 -8.60 29.83
N ILE A 155 6.23 -8.71 28.72
CA ILE A 155 7.18 -9.81 28.50
C ILE A 155 8.56 -9.27 28.10
N ALA A 156 9.60 -10.06 28.38
CA ALA A 156 10.90 -9.76 27.82
C ALA A 156 10.86 -10.02 26.31
N GLU A 157 11.69 -9.29 25.55
CA GLU A 157 11.75 -9.44 24.10
C GLU A 157 13.14 -9.85 23.64
N TRP A 158 13.18 -10.80 22.71
CA TRP A 158 14.41 -11.17 22.03
C TRP A 158 14.91 -10.05 21.11
N ALA A 159 16.20 -9.78 21.21
CA ALA A 159 16.95 -9.00 20.24
C ALA A 159 18.24 -9.73 19.87
N SER A 160 18.73 -9.53 18.65
CA SER A 160 20.03 -10.06 18.23
C SER A 160 21.17 -9.25 18.83
N ASP A 161 22.19 -9.92 19.36
CA ASP A 161 23.40 -9.26 19.86
C ASP A 161 24.44 -9.11 18.73
N PRO A 162 24.97 -7.90 18.46
CA PRO A 162 26.06 -7.70 17.50
C PRO A 162 27.32 -8.54 17.79
N ALA A 163 27.57 -8.92 19.04
CA ALA A 163 28.68 -9.79 19.43
C ALA A 163 28.44 -11.27 19.10
N GLY A 164 27.24 -11.63 18.65
CA GLY A 164 26.78 -13.00 18.44
C GLY A 164 25.82 -13.46 19.54
N GLY A 165 24.87 -14.31 19.18
CA GLY A 165 23.81 -14.78 20.09
C GLY A 165 22.64 -13.80 20.20
N PHE A 166 21.92 -13.90 21.31
CA PHE A 166 20.69 -13.17 21.56
C PHE A 166 20.69 -12.53 22.94
N VAL A 167 19.94 -11.46 23.10
CA VAL A 167 19.73 -10.78 24.37
C VAL A 167 18.24 -10.63 24.64
N ARG A 168 17.86 -10.76 25.91
CA ARG A 168 16.51 -10.48 26.41
C ARG A 168 16.48 -9.10 27.03
N LEU A 169 15.54 -8.27 26.59
CA LEU A 169 15.42 -6.86 26.99
C LEU A 169 14.01 -6.55 27.54
N GLY A 170 13.91 -5.44 28.28
CA GLY A 170 12.63 -4.86 28.71
C GLY A 170 12.03 -5.41 30.00
N GLY A 171 12.44 -6.59 30.45
CA GLY A 171 11.86 -7.27 31.62
C GLY A 171 10.42 -7.71 31.38
N HIS A 172 9.81 -8.36 32.36
CA HIS A 172 8.47 -8.93 32.25
C HIS A 172 7.64 -8.66 33.52
N PHE A 173 6.38 -9.10 33.51
CA PHE A 173 5.43 -8.91 34.62
C PHE A 173 5.85 -9.53 35.97
N ARG A 174 6.96 -10.28 36.02
CA ARG A 174 7.55 -10.81 37.28
C ARG A 174 8.96 -10.29 37.55
N THR A 175 9.44 -9.32 36.76
CA THR A 175 10.68 -8.61 37.03
C THR A 175 10.35 -7.41 37.92
N GLU A 176 11.12 -7.20 38.99
CA GLU A 176 11.04 -5.95 39.76
C GLU A 176 11.44 -4.76 38.88
N PRO A 177 10.73 -3.64 38.94
CA PRO A 177 11.09 -2.46 38.17
C PRO A 177 12.38 -1.86 38.76
N ALA A 178 13.49 -1.97 38.03
CA ALA A 178 14.79 -1.43 38.42
C ALA A 178 15.47 -0.73 37.23
N SER A 179 16.33 0.25 37.54
CA SER A 179 17.18 0.90 36.54
C SER A 179 18.66 0.71 36.90
N PRO A 180 19.51 0.25 35.96
CA PRO A 180 19.12 -0.28 34.65
C PRO A 180 18.39 -1.63 34.79
N LEU A 181 17.48 -1.93 33.85
CA LEU A 181 16.88 -3.26 33.78
C LEU A 181 17.95 -4.30 33.39
N PRO A 182 17.88 -5.53 33.93
CA PRO A 182 18.84 -6.57 33.60
C PRO A 182 18.70 -6.98 32.14
N GLU A 183 19.80 -6.91 31.40
CA GLU A 183 19.94 -7.52 30.10
C GLU A 183 20.51 -8.93 30.28
N ILE A 184 19.91 -9.92 29.64
CA ILE A 184 20.33 -11.32 29.80
C ILE A 184 20.77 -11.85 28.45
N ALA A 185 22.07 -12.12 28.32
CA ALA A 185 22.65 -12.74 27.14
C ALA A 185 22.36 -14.24 27.12
N VAL A 186 22.04 -14.75 25.93
CA VAL A 186 21.77 -16.15 25.65
C VAL A 186 22.49 -16.51 24.36
N GLU A 187 23.45 -17.43 24.45
CA GLU A 187 24.29 -17.81 23.31
C GLU A 187 23.57 -18.78 22.36
N GLU A 188 22.81 -19.72 22.93
CA GLU A 188 22.13 -20.79 22.17
C GLU A 188 20.75 -20.35 21.68
N ALA A 189 20.46 -20.56 20.39
CA ALA A 189 19.22 -20.12 19.76
C ALA A 189 17.98 -20.92 20.20
N ASP A 190 18.17 -22.11 20.78
CA ASP A 190 17.14 -22.99 21.30
C ASP A 190 16.95 -22.86 22.82
N ALA A 191 17.73 -22.00 23.48
CA ALA A 191 17.59 -21.71 24.90
C ALA A 191 16.59 -20.58 25.17
N LEU A 192 15.73 -20.76 26.17
CA LEU A 192 14.83 -19.71 26.68
C LEU A 192 15.55 -18.74 27.64
N GLY A 193 16.66 -19.16 28.24
CA GLY A 193 17.28 -18.46 29.37
C GLY A 193 16.62 -18.82 30.71
N PRO A 194 16.69 -17.95 31.74
CA PRO A 194 16.32 -18.30 33.11
C PRO A 194 14.82 -18.48 33.35
N ASP A 195 13.96 -17.82 32.56
CA ASP A 195 12.51 -17.93 32.68
C ASP A 195 11.82 -17.90 31.29
N PRO A 196 10.58 -18.42 31.14
CA PRO A 196 9.93 -18.55 29.84
C PRO A 196 9.11 -17.32 29.42
N TYR A 197 9.22 -16.19 30.13
CA TYR A 197 8.43 -14.96 29.88
C TYR A 197 9.07 -14.09 28.81
N VAL A 198 9.38 -14.71 27.68
CA VAL A 198 10.08 -14.06 26.57
C VAL A 198 9.39 -14.38 25.25
N GLY A 199 9.24 -13.34 24.46
CA GLY A 199 8.64 -13.37 23.13
C GLY A 199 9.41 -12.47 22.18
N LEU A 200 8.69 -11.84 21.27
CA LEU A 200 9.32 -11.03 20.23
C LEU A 200 8.45 -9.86 19.79
N ARG A 201 9.13 -8.95 19.09
CA ARG A 201 8.54 -7.87 18.31
C ARG A 201 9.22 -7.83 16.95
N PRO A 202 8.47 -7.95 15.84
CA PRO A 202 9.07 -7.94 14.50
C PRO A 202 9.68 -6.58 14.15
N ALA A 203 10.86 -6.62 13.55
CA ALA A 203 11.49 -5.48 12.91
C ALA A 203 11.81 -5.81 11.43
N PHE A 204 11.94 -4.77 10.61
CA PHE A 204 12.43 -4.93 9.24
C PHE A 204 13.08 -3.65 8.73
N ASP A 205 13.94 -3.82 7.73
CA ASP A 205 14.63 -2.73 7.06
C ASP A 205 14.03 -2.48 5.68
N LEU A 206 13.98 -1.20 5.31
CA LEU A 206 13.76 -0.80 3.92
C LEU A 206 14.71 0.34 3.60
N SER A 207 15.81 0.01 2.91
CA SER A 207 16.63 1.01 2.24
C SER A 207 15.84 1.67 1.10
N ALA A 208 16.33 2.82 0.63
CA ALA A 208 15.79 3.49 -0.55
C ALA A 208 15.72 2.54 -1.77
N GLU A 209 16.75 1.71 -1.96
CA GLU A 209 16.81 0.77 -3.07
C GLU A 209 15.88 -0.42 -2.89
N GLN A 210 15.83 -1.02 -1.69
CA GLN A 210 14.94 -2.14 -1.39
C GLN A 210 13.47 -1.75 -1.57
N GLY A 211 13.05 -0.62 -0.99
CA GLY A 211 11.68 -0.14 -1.16
C GLY A 211 11.36 0.20 -2.62
N ALA A 212 12.28 0.84 -3.34
CA ALA A 212 12.09 1.10 -4.77
C ALA A 212 12.00 -0.19 -5.60
N ASN A 213 12.75 -1.25 -5.24
CA ASN A 213 12.66 -2.56 -5.89
C ASN A 213 11.31 -3.25 -5.66
N LEU A 214 10.75 -3.18 -4.45
CA LEU A 214 9.41 -3.69 -4.16
C LEU A 214 8.34 -2.96 -4.98
N VAL A 215 8.42 -1.62 -5.03
CA VAL A 215 7.53 -0.79 -5.88
C VAL A 215 7.66 -1.20 -7.35
N ARG A 216 8.88 -1.26 -7.91
CA ARG A 216 9.11 -1.67 -9.31
C ARG A 216 8.59 -3.08 -9.58
N ARG A 217 8.73 -4.01 -8.63
CA ARG A 217 8.19 -5.37 -8.78
C ARG A 217 6.67 -5.35 -8.89
N ALA A 218 5.99 -4.56 -8.06
CA ALA A 218 4.54 -4.41 -8.13
C ALA A 218 4.10 -3.78 -9.46
N LEU A 219 4.73 -2.69 -9.89
CA LEU A 219 4.38 -1.99 -11.14
C LEU A 219 4.64 -2.83 -12.39
N ARG A 220 5.70 -3.67 -12.40
CA ARG A 220 6.04 -4.56 -13.54
C ARG A 220 4.99 -5.61 -13.87
N THR A 221 4.00 -5.82 -13.00
CA THR A 221 2.84 -6.67 -13.33
C THR A 221 1.96 -6.07 -14.43
N ASP A 222 2.13 -4.78 -14.74
CA ASP A 222 1.49 -4.08 -15.84
C ASP A 222 2.54 -3.53 -16.83
N PRO A 223 2.58 -4.03 -18.09
CA PRO A 223 3.54 -3.58 -19.09
C PRO A 223 3.50 -2.07 -19.36
N GLY A 224 2.33 -1.41 -19.17
CA GLY A 224 2.18 0.03 -19.37
C GLY A 224 2.93 0.87 -18.33
N LEU A 225 3.38 0.25 -17.23
CA LEU A 225 4.10 0.89 -16.13
C LEU A 225 5.58 0.48 -16.06
N ALA A 226 6.06 -0.36 -16.97
CA ALA A 226 7.43 -0.90 -16.93
C ALA A 226 8.53 0.17 -17.03
N GLY A 227 8.23 1.31 -17.69
CA GLY A 227 9.15 2.45 -17.83
C GLY A 227 9.05 3.50 -16.72
N VAL A 228 8.19 3.31 -15.72
CA VAL A 228 8.02 4.27 -14.62
C VAL A 228 9.27 4.28 -13.74
N GLN A 229 9.82 5.47 -13.54
CA GLN A 229 10.89 5.69 -12.59
C GLN A 229 10.30 5.78 -11.18
N THR A 230 11.01 5.18 -10.23
CA THR A 230 10.55 5.05 -8.84
C THR A 230 11.64 5.54 -7.90
N ARG A 231 11.30 6.47 -7.01
CA ARG A 231 12.15 6.86 -5.89
C ARG A 231 11.40 6.58 -4.59
N PHE A 232 11.99 5.79 -3.70
CA PHE A 232 11.44 5.55 -2.37
C PHE A 232 12.21 6.36 -1.34
N ASP A 233 11.49 7.10 -0.51
CA ASP A 233 12.01 7.78 0.68
C ASP A 233 11.72 6.89 1.90
N PRO A 234 12.76 6.26 2.48
CA PRO A 234 12.56 5.35 3.60
C PRO A 234 12.12 6.09 4.86
N ASP A 235 12.57 7.32 5.11
CA ASP A 235 12.27 8.05 6.35
C ASP A 235 10.82 8.51 6.41
N ARG A 236 10.23 8.84 5.26
CA ARG A 236 8.82 9.18 5.13
C ARG A 236 7.93 8.00 4.76
N ALA A 237 8.55 6.88 4.38
CA ALA A 237 7.88 5.74 3.76
C ALA A 237 7.02 6.15 2.55
N THR A 238 7.47 7.12 1.77
CA THR A 238 6.76 7.61 0.57
C THR A 238 7.46 7.15 -0.70
N VAL A 239 6.69 7.04 -1.78
CA VAL A 239 7.24 6.76 -3.11
C VAL A 239 6.83 7.85 -4.08
N THR A 240 7.80 8.35 -4.86
CA THR A 240 7.55 9.23 -6.00
C THR A 240 7.64 8.42 -7.28
N LEU A 241 6.58 8.50 -8.09
CA LEU A 241 6.52 7.89 -9.42
C LEU A 241 6.68 8.99 -10.48
N THR A 242 7.68 8.87 -11.33
CA THR A 242 7.95 9.82 -12.42
C THR A 242 8.06 9.11 -13.76
N GLY A 243 7.76 9.84 -14.83
CA GLY A 243 7.89 9.34 -16.20
C GLY A 243 6.65 9.58 -17.03
N THR A 244 6.69 9.05 -18.24
CA THR A 244 5.65 9.23 -19.25
C THR A 244 4.90 7.93 -19.46
N VAL A 245 3.56 7.98 -19.43
CA VAL A 245 2.68 6.84 -19.70
C VAL A 245 1.75 7.12 -20.88
N ALA A 246 1.40 6.08 -21.64
CA ALA A 246 0.60 6.20 -22.86
C ALA A 246 -0.92 6.36 -22.61
N ASP A 247 -1.38 6.10 -21.39
CA ASP A 247 -2.78 6.20 -20.96
C ASP A 247 -2.83 6.83 -19.57
N SER A 248 -3.68 7.86 -19.42
CA SER A 248 -3.94 8.52 -18.13
C SER A 248 -4.50 7.59 -17.05
N ARG A 249 -5.21 6.51 -17.43
CA ARG A 249 -5.73 5.49 -16.51
C ARG A 249 -4.63 4.71 -15.79
N LEU A 250 -3.42 4.68 -16.35
CA LEU A 250 -2.27 4.01 -15.74
C LEU A 250 -1.85 4.67 -14.42
N ARG A 251 -2.24 5.93 -14.17
CA ARG A 251 -2.03 6.58 -12.87
C ARG A 251 -2.78 5.84 -11.75
N GLY A 252 -4.09 5.69 -11.91
CA GLY A 252 -4.92 4.96 -10.95
C GLY A 252 -4.55 3.48 -10.87
N ARG A 253 -4.17 2.88 -12.01
CA ARG A 253 -3.67 1.50 -12.03
C ARG A 253 -2.38 1.34 -11.20
N ALA A 254 -1.45 2.30 -11.26
CA ALA A 254 -0.24 2.29 -10.45
C ALA A 254 -0.61 2.33 -8.95
N ASP A 255 -1.51 3.22 -8.55
CA ASP A 255 -1.95 3.34 -7.16
C ASP A 255 -2.60 2.03 -6.65
N ASP A 256 -3.44 1.38 -7.48
CA ASP A 256 -4.06 0.09 -7.16
C ASP A 256 -3.02 -1.02 -6.96
N LEU A 257 -1.99 -1.08 -7.82
CA LEU A 257 -0.92 -2.07 -7.73
C LEU A 257 -0.01 -1.87 -6.52
N LEU A 258 0.10 -0.65 -6.01
CA LEU A 258 0.91 -0.34 -4.82
C LEU A 258 0.14 -0.55 -3.52
N ARG A 259 -1.19 -0.72 -3.55
CA ARG A 259 -2.02 -0.94 -2.35
C ARG A 259 -1.55 -2.10 -1.44
N PRO A 260 -1.03 -3.24 -1.95
CA PRO A 260 -0.51 -4.31 -1.10
C PRO A 260 0.79 -3.95 -0.36
N LEU A 261 1.52 -2.91 -0.79
CA LEU A 261 2.71 -2.39 -0.11
C LEU A 261 2.26 -1.52 1.08
N TRP A 262 1.71 -2.19 2.09
CA TRP A 262 1.07 -1.59 3.26
C TRP A 262 1.98 -0.65 4.06
N PHE A 263 3.30 -0.75 3.89
CA PHE A 263 4.30 0.11 4.52
C PHE A 263 4.37 1.51 3.88
N LEU A 264 3.80 1.72 2.69
CA LEU A 264 3.78 3.02 2.03
C LEU A 264 2.80 3.97 2.76
N ALA A 265 3.33 5.08 3.26
CA ALA A 265 2.54 6.14 3.86
C ALA A 265 1.84 7.02 2.80
N ALA A 266 2.48 7.23 1.64
CA ALA A 266 1.92 7.98 0.52
C ALA A 266 2.58 7.63 -0.83
N VAL A 267 1.83 7.86 -1.91
CA VAL A 267 2.31 7.76 -3.29
C VAL A 267 2.22 9.14 -3.94
N GLU A 268 3.36 9.73 -4.27
CA GLU A 268 3.46 10.95 -5.08
C GLU A 268 3.47 10.58 -6.56
N ASN A 269 2.27 10.47 -7.14
CA ASN A 269 2.10 10.04 -8.52
C ASN A 269 2.25 11.23 -9.50
N GLN A 270 3.45 11.40 -10.05
CA GLN A 270 3.81 12.48 -10.98
C GLN A 270 3.90 12.00 -12.44
N LEU A 271 3.21 10.90 -12.77
CA LEU A 271 3.21 10.35 -14.12
C LEU A 271 2.53 11.31 -15.10
N VAL A 272 3.15 11.58 -16.25
CA VAL A 272 2.60 12.47 -17.27
C VAL A 272 2.08 11.64 -18.45
N THR A 273 0.92 12.03 -18.98
CA THR A 273 0.45 11.53 -20.28
C THR A 273 0.69 12.66 -21.27
N PRO A 274 1.49 12.48 -22.33
CA PRO A 274 1.82 13.56 -23.25
C PRO A 274 0.54 14.12 -23.87
N THR A 275 0.39 15.44 -23.82
CA THR A 275 -0.59 16.15 -24.63
C THR A 275 0.12 16.64 -25.89
N MET A 276 -0.48 16.42 -27.06
CA MET A 276 0.12 16.88 -28.31
C MET A 276 -0.01 18.40 -28.45
N PRO A 277 1.01 19.10 -29.00
CA PRO A 277 0.95 20.54 -29.31
C PRO A 277 -0.02 20.92 -30.44
N SER A 278 -0.66 19.95 -31.10
CA SER A 278 -1.71 20.20 -32.09
C SER A 278 -2.98 19.49 -31.65
N GLY A 279 -4.09 20.23 -31.54
CA GLY A 279 -5.42 19.70 -31.26
C GLY A 279 -5.99 18.81 -32.38
N ARG A 280 -5.17 18.10 -33.15
CA ARG A 280 -5.60 17.12 -34.15
C ARG A 280 -4.84 15.80 -33.94
N LEU A 281 -5.50 14.85 -33.30
CA LEU A 281 -5.07 13.47 -33.07
C LEU A 281 -5.60 12.50 -34.15
N ALA A 282 -6.57 12.95 -34.94
CA ALA A 282 -7.16 12.19 -36.03
C ALA A 282 -7.45 13.08 -37.24
N THR A 283 -7.39 12.49 -38.43
CA THR A 283 -7.93 13.08 -39.66
C THR A 283 -8.97 12.14 -40.24
N LEU A 284 -10.23 12.56 -40.21
CA LEU A 284 -11.35 11.89 -40.85
C LEU A 284 -11.31 12.14 -42.37
N GLY A 285 -11.47 11.08 -43.14
CA GLY A 285 -11.52 11.07 -44.60
C GLY A 285 -12.90 10.67 -45.14
N ALA A 286 -12.97 10.48 -46.45
CA ALA A 286 -14.22 10.13 -47.14
C ALA A 286 -14.79 8.77 -46.66
N PRO A 287 -16.10 8.51 -46.88
CA PRO A 287 -16.68 7.19 -46.67
C PRO A 287 -15.92 6.13 -47.46
N VAL A 288 -15.53 5.03 -46.79
CA VAL A 288 -14.79 3.93 -47.42
C VAL A 288 -15.70 2.92 -48.10
N GLU A 289 -16.98 2.88 -47.69
CA GLU A 289 -18.02 2.02 -48.23
C GLU A 289 -19.35 2.78 -48.31
N ARG A 290 -20.35 2.19 -48.98
CA ARG A 290 -21.68 2.80 -49.05
C ARG A 290 -22.33 2.79 -47.67
N PRO A 291 -22.96 3.90 -47.22
CA PRO A 291 -23.70 3.94 -45.97
C PRO A 291 -24.72 2.80 -45.89
N ARG A 292 -24.78 2.14 -44.74
CA ARG A 292 -25.72 1.05 -44.47
C ARG A 292 -26.85 1.57 -43.59
N ARG A 293 -28.09 1.31 -43.98
CA ARG A 293 -29.25 1.63 -43.13
C ARG A 293 -29.50 0.53 -42.12
N ILE A 294 -29.67 0.91 -40.86
CA ILE A 294 -30.02 0.01 -39.76
C ILE A 294 -31.21 0.58 -38.97
N ALA A 295 -31.95 -0.30 -38.29
CA ALA A 295 -33.13 0.08 -37.50
C ALA A 295 -33.13 -0.54 -36.08
N PRO A 296 -32.08 -0.37 -35.27
CA PRO A 296 -32.04 -0.90 -33.90
C PRO A 296 -33.16 -0.29 -33.06
N LEU A 297 -33.93 -1.14 -32.38
CA LEU A 297 -35.02 -0.73 -31.47
C LEU A 297 -36.04 0.24 -32.12
N GLY A 298 -36.29 0.09 -33.43
CA GLY A 298 -37.24 0.91 -34.18
C GLY A 298 -36.76 2.30 -34.56
N ARG A 299 -35.51 2.67 -34.23
CA ARG A 299 -34.89 3.95 -34.61
C ARG A 299 -34.00 3.77 -35.82
N ILE A 300 -34.16 4.62 -36.83
CA ILE A 300 -33.43 4.51 -38.10
C ILE A 300 -32.11 5.27 -38.02
N PHE A 301 -31.01 4.56 -38.27
CA PHE A 301 -29.68 5.16 -38.40
C PHE A 301 -29.08 4.82 -39.76
N ASP A 302 -28.25 5.71 -40.27
CA ASP A 302 -27.32 5.40 -41.35
C ASP A 302 -25.92 5.20 -40.72
N GLU A 303 -25.38 3.98 -40.83
CA GLU A 303 -24.00 3.63 -40.50
C GLU A 303 -23.10 4.11 -41.63
N VAL A 304 -22.22 5.06 -41.33
CA VAL A 304 -21.28 5.64 -42.28
C VAL A 304 -19.86 5.26 -41.88
N PRO A 305 -19.22 4.30 -42.56
CA PRO A 305 -17.83 3.95 -42.31
C PRO A 305 -16.91 4.98 -42.98
N LEU A 306 -16.16 5.74 -42.18
CA LEU A 306 -15.22 6.76 -42.64
C LEU A 306 -13.79 6.26 -42.57
N ALA A 307 -12.94 6.70 -43.51
CA ALA A 307 -11.50 6.55 -43.34
C ALA A 307 -11.02 7.42 -42.17
N VAL A 308 -10.04 6.95 -41.41
CA VAL A 308 -9.38 7.75 -40.37
C VAL A 308 -7.88 7.55 -40.41
N HIS A 309 -7.15 8.66 -40.27
CA HIS A 309 -5.70 8.66 -40.09
C HIS A 309 -5.37 9.17 -38.68
N TRP A 310 -4.83 8.30 -37.84
CA TRP A 310 -4.45 8.63 -36.46
C TRP A 310 -3.05 9.23 -36.41
N SER A 311 -2.79 10.11 -35.46
CA SER A 311 -1.42 10.53 -35.14
C SER A 311 -0.61 9.32 -34.66
N SER A 312 0.65 9.21 -35.10
CA SER A 312 1.57 8.17 -34.64
C SER A 312 2.79 8.80 -33.96
N PRO A 313 3.11 8.42 -32.70
CA PRO A 313 2.33 7.54 -31.82
C PRO A 313 1.00 8.20 -31.42
N LEU A 314 -0.05 7.41 -31.16
CA LEU A 314 -1.30 7.92 -30.59
C LEU A 314 -1.15 7.97 -29.06
N PRO A 315 -1.03 9.16 -28.44
CA PRO A 315 -0.52 9.28 -27.07
C PRO A 315 -1.61 9.13 -25.98
N VAL A 316 -2.83 8.75 -26.37
CA VAL A 316 -4.03 8.74 -25.53
C VAL A 316 -4.81 7.44 -25.69
N LEU A 317 -4.10 6.31 -25.64
CA LEU A 317 -4.74 5.00 -25.62
C LEU A 317 -5.68 4.91 -24.40
N GLY A 318 -6.81 4.23 -24.55
CA GLY A 318 -7.78 4.06 -23.47
C GLY A 318 -8.69 5.27 -23.18
N SER A 319 -8.49 6.44 -23.78
CA SER A 319 -9.43 7.56 -23.57
C SER A 319 -10.82 7.28 -24.15
N GLU A 320 -11.87 7.92 -23.61
CA GLU A 320 -13.21 7.84 -24.20
C GLU A 320 -13.31 8.78 -25.41
N TRP A 321 -13.51 8.21 -26.58
CA TRP A 321 -13.66 8.94 -27.84
C TRP A 321 -15.14 9.10 -28.18
N TRP A 322 -15.50 10.30 -28.63
CA TRP A 322 -16.85 10.64 -29.02
C TRP A 322 -16.91 11.04 -30.48
N VAL A 323 -17.93 10.56 -31.17
CA VAL A 323 -18.32 11.05 -32.49
C VAL A 323 -19.37 12.14 -32.28
N ASN A 324 -19.09 13.34 -32.80
CA ASN A 324 -20.00 14.48 -32.73
C ASN A 324 -20.55 14.77 -34.12
N VAL A 325 -21.87 14.88 -34.22
CA VAL A 325 -22.57 15.19 -35.47
C VAL A 325 -23.24 16.56 -35.33
N TYR A 326 -22.97 17.42 -36.31
CA TYR A 326 -23.49 18.79 -36.41
C TYR A 326 -24.38 18.90 -37.65
N PRO A 327 -25.72 18.81 -37.50
CA PRO A 327 -26.65 19.06 -38.59
C PRO A 327 -26.54 20.50 -39.10
N GLY A 328 -26.62 20.71 -40.41
CA GLY A 328 -26.55 22.04 -41.03
C GLY A 328 -27.73 22.96 -40.69
N ALA A 329 -28.84 22.40 -40.20
CA ALA A 329 -30.00 23.15 -39.69
C ALA A 329 -29.83 23.59 -38.22
N GLY A 330 -28.69 23.29 -37.59
CA GLY A 330 -28.44 23.52 -36.17
C GLY A 330 -28.74 22.30 -35.31
N GLY A 331 -28.20 22.31 -34.08
CA GLY A 331 -28.27 21.20 -33.14
C GLY A 331 -26.97 20.40 -33.06
N HIS A 332 -26.96 19.42 -32.16
CA HIS A 332 -25.83 18.52 -31.90
C HIS A 332 -26.36 17.21 -31.37
N PHE A 333 -25.74 16.12 -31.79
CA PHE A 333 -25.82 14.86 -31.07
C PHE A 333 -24.49 14.15 -31.16
N ALA A 334 -24.22 13.31 -30.16
CA ALA A 334 -22.98 12.56 -30.08
C ALA A 334 -23.23 11.15 -29.57
N HIS A 335 -22.32 10.26 -29.89
CA HIS A 335 -22.28 8.92 -29.35
C HIS A 335 -20.83 8.52 -29.08
N VAL A 336 -20.65 7.59 -28.15
CA VAL A 336 -19.35 6.99 -27.88
C VAL A 336 -18.90 6.21 -29.12
N LEU A 337 -17.63 6.33 -29.47
CA LEU A 337 -16.99 5.50 -30.50
C LEU A 337 -16.80 4.09 -29.92
N VAL A 338 -17.58 3.14 -30.42
CA VAL A 338 -17.73 1.79 -29.81
C VAL A 338 -16.51 0.90 -30.07
N GLU A 339 -15.77 1.14 -31.16
CA GLU A 339 -14.51 0.45 -31.43
C GLU A 339 -13.45 0.91 -30.41
N ARG A 340 -13.28 0.09 -29.36
CA ARG A 340 -12.53 0.42 -28.12
C ARG A 340 -11.03 0.57 -28.30
N GLN A 341 -10.52 0.49 -29.51
CA GLN A 341 -9.15 0.82 -29.86
C GLN A 341 -9.15 1.44 -31.26
N PRO A 342 -8.29 2.44 -31.52
CA PRO A 342 -7.95 2.81 -32.89
C PRO A 342 -7.33 1.56 -33.50
N ASP A 343 -8.11 0.86 -34.31
CA ASP A 343 -7.67 -0.38 -34.90
C ASP A 343 -6.66 -0.09 -36.02
N ALA A 344 -5.90 -1.13 -36.38
CA ALA A 344 -5.00 -1.09 -37.52
C ALA A 344 -5.75 -1.00 -38.88
N SER A 345 -7.09 -0.86 -38.91
CA SER A 345 -7.89 -0.88 -40.13
C SER A 345 -8.06 0.49 -40.77
N GLY A 346 -7.79 1.57 -40.03
CA GLY A 346 -7.88 2.94 -40.54
C GLY A 346 -9.32 3.37 -40.84
N ARG A 347 -10.31 2.85 -40.10
CA ARG A 347 -11.73 3.15 -40.27
C ARG A 347 -12.41 3.51 -38.94
N VAL A 348 -13.47 4.31 -39.02
CA VAL A 348 -14.37 4.63 -37.90
C VAL A 348 -15.80 4.61 -38.38
N THR A 349 -16.68 3.92 -37.64
CA THR A 349 -18.12 3.90 -37.92
C THR A 349 -18.85 5.04 -37.22
N VAL A 350 -19.50 5.90 -38.00
CA VAL A 350 -20.36 6.99 -37.52
C VAL A 350 -21.82 6.58 -37.61
N LEU A 351 -22.60 6.83 -36.55
CA LEU A 351 -24.03 6.59 -36.52
C LEU A 351 -24.80 7.90 -36.71
N LEU A 352 -25.49 8.01 -37.84
CA LEU A 352 -26.32 9.16 -38.16
C LEU A 352 -27.78 8.87 -37.82
N ASP A 353 -28.27 9.50 -36.75
CA ASP A 353 -29.66 9.38 -36.31
C ASP A 353 -30.60 10.17 -37.23
N ARG A 354 -31.37 9.48 -38.07
CA ARG A 354 -32.26 10.15 -39.04
C ARG A 354 -33.40 10.93 -38.38
N SER A 355 -33.76 10.60 -37.13
CA SER A 355 -34.75 11.40 -36.39
C SER A 355 -34.22 12.80 -36.02
N LYS A 356 -32.90 12.98 -36.04
CA LYS A 356 -32.21 14.23 -35.70
C LYS A 356 -31.60 14.94 -36.90
N LEU A 357 -31.70 14.34 -38.09
CA LEU A 357 -31.16 14.89 -39.34
C LEU A 357 -32.31 15.23 -40.30
N PRO A 358 -32.54 16.52 -40.60
CA PRO A 358 -33.54 16.91 -41.59
C PRO A 358 -33.20 16.32 -42.97
N VAL A 359 -34.24 15.90 -43.70
CA VAL A 359 -34.09 15.27 -45.03
C VAL A 359 -33.32 16.20 -45.98
N GLY A 360 -32.20 15.73 -46.52
CA GLY A 360 -31.39 16.46 -47.49
C GLY A 360 -30.53 17.59 -46.91
N ALA A 361 -30.49 17.76 -45.58
CA ALA A 361 -29.60 18.70 -44.93
C ALA A 361 -28.16 18.16 -44.88
N PRO A 362 -27.14 19.02 -45.11
CA PRO A 362 -25.76 18.62 -44.88
C PRO A 362 -25.53 18.39 -43.38
N ALA A 363 -24.54 17.57 -43.04
CA ALA A 363 -24.08 17.39 -41.67
C ALA A 363 -22.55 17.38 -41.66
N SER A 364 -21.96 17.70 -40.53
CA SER A 364 -20.52 17.59 -40.31
C SER A 364 -20.23 16.69 -39.12
N VAL A 365 -19.09 16.01 -39.16
CA VAL A 365 -18.66 15.07 -38.12
C VAL A 365 -17.28 15.43 -37.60
N ALA A 366 -17.06 15.26 -36.30
CA ALA A 366 -15.76 15.40 -35.67
C ALA A 366 -15.57 14.43 -34.49
N LEU A 367 -14.32 14.11 -34.18
CA LEU A 367 -13.97 13.33 -33.00
C LEU A 367 -13.58 14.26 -31.85
N SER A 368 -14.05 13.94 -30.64
CA SER A 368 -13.61 14.58 -29.40
C SER A 368 -13.13 13.57 -28.37
N LEU A 369 -12.30 14.06 -27.43
CA LEU A 369 -11.81 13.28 -26.30
C LEU A 369 -12.50 13.67 -24.99
N GLY A 370 -12.78 12.65 -24.16
CA GLY A 370 -13.24 12.82 -22.78
C GLY A 370 -14.71 13.25 -22.64
N GLY A 371 -15.44 13.44 -23.74
CA GLY A 371 -16.87 13.74 -23.72
C GLY A 371 -17.41 14.31 -25.04
N PRO A 372 -18.74 14.48 -25.15
CA PRO A 372 -19.39 15.17 -26.26
C PRO A 372 -18.96 16.63 -26.37
N ALA A 373 -18.71 17.11 -27.58
CA ALA A 373 -18.38 18.50 -27.94
C ALA A 373 -19.57 19.17 -28.64
N PRO A 374 -20.35 20.06 -27.96
CA PRO A 374 -21.57 20.63 -28.53
C PRO A 374 -21.35 21.57 -29.72
N THR A 375 -20.13 22.12 -29.87
CA THR A 375 -19.78 23.08 -30.92
C THR A 375 -18.52 22.66 -31.67
N PRO A 376 -18.41 22.94 -32.99
CA PRO A 376 -17.20 22.63 -33.76
C PRO A 376 -15.91 23.32 -33.26
N GLN A 377 -16.03 24.38 -32.46
CA GLN A 377 -14.92 25.14 -31.86
C GLN A 377 -14.51 24.62 -30.46
N ASP A 378 -15.16 23.57 -29.97
CA ASP A 378 -14.88 23.01 -28.64
C ASP A 378 -13.42 22.53 -28.57
N PRO A 379 -12.65 22.90 -27.54
CA PRO A 379 -11.24 22.54 -27.42
C PRO A 379 -11.01 21.02 -27.29
N ARG A 380 -12.07 20.25 -26.99
CA ARG A 380 -12.01 18.79 -26.97
C ARG A 380 -12.06 18.16 -28.36
N ILE A 381 -12.36 18.92 -29.41
CA ILE A 381 -12.28 18.44 -30.80
C ILE A 381 -10.83 18.14 -31.12
N VAL A 382 -10.58 16.90 -31.51
CA VAL A 382 -9.24 16.38 -31.84
C VAL A 382 -9.14 15.85 -33.27
N SER A 383 -10.07 16.21 -34.14
CA SER A 383 -10.00 15.92 -35.56
C SER A 383 -10.23 17.15 -36.43
N ASN A 384 -10.11 17.00 -37.75
CA ASN A 384 -10.79 17.90 -38.67
C ASN A 384 -12.33 17.77 -38.51
N ILE A 385 -13.03 18.85 -38.84
CA ILE A 385 -14.48 18.82 -39.05
C ILE A 385 -14.70 18.31 -40.48
N LEU A 386 -15.26 17.11 -40.62
CA LEU A 386 -15.53 16.50 -41.92
C LEU A 386 -16.98 16.78 -42.34
N PRO A 387 -17.21 17.53 -43.43
CA PRO A 387 -18.54 17.62 -44.01
C PRO A 387 -18.92 16.30 -44.67
N LEU A 388 -20.14 15.83 -44.40
CA LEU A 388 -20.72 14.67 -45.07
C LEU A 388 -21.59 15.11 -46.25
N PRO A 389 -21.58 14.37 -47.38
CA PRO A 389 -22.52 14.58 -48.48
C PRO A 389 -23.96 14.36 -47.98
N LYS A 390 -24.95 14.92 -48.69
CA LYS A 390 -26.38 14.80 -48.33
C LYS A 390 -26.76 13.31 -48.12
N VAL A 391 -27.17 12.95 -46.91
CA VAL A 391 -27.56 11.58 -46.47
C VAL A 391 -29.08 11.38 -46.52
#